data_AF-A0A6A0A0P1-F1
#
_entry.id   AF-A0A6A0A0P1-F1
#
_cell.length_a   1.000
_cell.length_b   1.000
_cell.length_c   1.000
_cell.angle_alpha   90.00
_cell.angle_beta   90.00
_cell.angle_gamma   90.00
#
_symmetry.space_group_name_H-M   'P 1'
#
loop_
_entity.id
_entity.type
_entity.pdbx_description
1 polymer ?
#
loop_
_entity_poly.entity_id
_entity_poly.type
_entity_poly.pdbx_seq_one_letter_code
_entity_poly.pdbx_strand_id
1 'polypeptide(L)'
;MCSLRRLDALLGLLALLLLAGCDAMMFDPCSPPAPVVRGDSFVIGLALIPGGNASDLAITINAESPTIGLCNQTFQNYLITKFNAQIAVFNLRVDRLQVLRIPYPDVIFPLVNATANGLRPTMTVVAFRNNINSVPAYLANGGNDTAIGGAGFVVSLALLIRFETGVLRFLQWFDLTCNDCGGSTSQLCIRQIGVNSCATPFTNCTCGGRSNCSYTDEVFDSCSTALNTGFSGTDLNSAAFRTGAQIQRLNAFSLVSLYYTAKSAVLSQYNAIYTNIASQYASLTADANAQQTEADGFNTADRLAPVVLRVTPMCKV
;
A
#
# COMPACT_ATOMS: atom_id res chain seq x y z
N MET A 1 12.18 -65.49 17.35
CA MET A 1 12.14 -64.03 17.50
C MET A 1 13.24 -63.40 16.64
N CYS A 2 13.00 -63.07 15.37
CA CYS A 2 13.88 -62.20 14.56
C CYS A 2 13.27 -62.02 13.16
N SER A 3 12.33 -61.09 12.99
CA SER A 3 11.87 -60.68 11.64
C SER A 3 11.13 -59.34 11.63
N LEU A 4 10.53 -58.90 12.73
CA LEU A 4 9.70 -57.69 12.77
C LEU A 4 10.45 -56.36 12.88
N ARG A 5 11.77 -56.33 13.12
CA ARG A 5 12.55 -55.07 13.27
C ARG A 5 13.02 -54.41 11.98
N ARG A 6 12.87 -55.05 10.80
CA ARG A 6 13.37 -54.51 9.53
C ARG A 6 12.34 -53.69 8.74
N LEU A 7 11.04 -53.86 8.99
CA LEU A 7 10.02 -53.08 8.27
C LEU A 7 9.89 -51.65 8.80
N ASP A 8 10.01 -51.44 10.11
CA ASP A 8 9.85 -50.11 10.72
C ASP A 8 10.97 -49.15 10.32
N ALA A 9 12.19 -49.66 10.14
CA ALA A 9 13.32 -48.86 9.68
C ALA A 9 13.18 -48.43 8.21
N LEU A 10 12.55 -49.26 7.37
CA LEU A 10 12.30 -48.97 5.95
C LEU A 10 11.16 -47.96 5.76
N LEU A 11 10.09 -48.04 6.56
CA LEU A 11 9.01 -47.05 6.56
C LEU A 11 9.48 -45.69 7.10
N GLY A 12 10.33 -45.66 8.12
CA GLY A 12 10.92 -44.42 8.66
C GLY A 12 11.85 -43.71 7.66
N LEU A 13 12.65 -44.47 6.90
CA LEU A 13 13.52 -43.90 5.87
C LEU A 13 12.74 -43.35 4.67
N LEU A 14 11.65 -44.01 4.27
CA LEU A 14 10.78 -43.56 3.18
C LEU A 14 10.01 -42.28 3.56
N ALA A 15 9.57 -42.15 4.81
CA ALA A 15 8.94 -40.94 5.32
C ALA A 15 9.92 -39.75 5.40
N LEU A 16 11.19 -39.98 5.77
CA LEU A 16 12.22 -38.94 5.74
C LEU A 16 12.59 -38.49 4.33
N LEU A 17 12.60 -39.41 3.36
CA LEU A 17 12.82 -39.10 1.93
C LEU A 17 11.66 -38.30 1.31
N LEU A 18 10.41 -38.53 1.77
CA LEU A 18 9.23 -37.76 1.34
C LEU A 18 9.21 -36.34 1.94
N LEU A 19 9.79 -36.13 3.13
CA LEU A 19 9.89 -34.81 3.78
C LEU A 19 11.03 -33.94 3.22
N ALA A 20 12.00 -34.53 2.52
CA ALA A 20 13.09 -33.81 1.85
C ALA A 20 12.68 -33.20 0.49
N GLY A 21 11.46 -33.48 0.01
CA GLY A 21 10.90 -32.97 -1.25
C GLY A 21 10.05 -31.70 -1.11
N CYS A 22 9.96 -31.11 0.08
CA CYS A 22 9.43 -29.75 0.22
C CYS A 22 10.50 -28.76 -0.24
N ASP A 23 10.66 -28.61 -1.56
CA ASP A 23 11.15 -27.35 -2.10
C ASP A 23 10.18 -26.28 -1.59
N ALA A 24 10.65 -25.47 -0.64
CA ALA A 24 9.94 -24.27 -0.25
C ALA A 24 9.57 -23.54 -1.54
N MET A 25 8.30 -23.16 -1.70
CA MET A 25 7.80 -22.48 -2.90
C MET A 25 8.63 -21.21 -3.12
N MET A 26 9.71 -21.34 -3.91
CA MET A 26 10.69 -20.28 -4.07
C MET A 26 10.18 -19.37 -5.18
N PHE A 27 9.57 -18.26 -4.78
CA PHE A 27 9.20 -17.19 -5.69
C PHE A 27 10.45 -16.43 -6.09
N ASP A 28 11.16 -16.95 -7.09
CA ASP A 28 12.31 -16.27 -7.68
C ASP A 28 11.87 -15.50 -8.94
N PRO A 29 11.85 -14.15 -8.93
CA PRO A 29 11.54 -13.36 -10.12
C PRO A 29 12.62 -13.48 -11.21
N CYS A 30 13.81 -14.00 -10.90
CA CYS A 30 14.92 -14.16 -11.83
C CYS A 30 15.00 -15.51 -12.54
N SER A 31 14.27 -16.51 -12.07
CA SER A 31 14.14 -17.78 -12.77
C SER A 31 13.61 -17.57 -14.20
N PRO A 32 14.13 -18.26 -15.22
CA PRO A 32 13.62 -18.15 -16.59
C PRO A 32 12.14 -18.59 -16.63
N PRO A 33 11.23 -17.75 -17.19
CA PRO A 33 9.82 -18.10 -17.24
C PRO A 33 9.56 -19.17 -18.29
N ALA A 34 8.80 -20.20 -17.92
CA ALA A 34 8.17 -21.10 -18.89
C ALA A 34 7.04 -20.37 -19.63
N PRO A 35 6.68 -20.80 -20.87
CA PRO A 35 5.50 -20.28 -21.53
C PRO A 35 4.25 -20.49 -20.68
N VAL A 36 3.42 -19.46 -20.57
CA VAL A 36 2.26 -19.46 -19.64
C VAL A 36 0.94 -19.73 -20.35
N VAL A 37 0.02 -20.34 -19.62
CA VAL A 37 -1.41 -20.51 -19.96
C VAL A 37 -2.27 -19.66 -19.00
N ARG A 38 -3.48 -19.32 -19.43
CA ARG A 38 -4.46 -18.64 -18.55
C ARG A 38 -4.66 -19.40 -17.25
N GLY A 39 -4.59 -18.69 -16.13
CA GLY A 39 -4.79 -19.24 -14.80
C GLY A 39 -3.52 -19.74 -14.11
N ASP A 40 -2.38 -19.79 -14.80
CA ASP A 40 -1.08 -20.13 -14.23
C ASP A 40 -0.61 -19.09 -13.21
N SER A 41 0.32 -19.49 -12.35
CA SER A 41 1.07 -18.59 -11.48
C SER A 41 2.16 -17.87 -12.26
N PHE A 42 2.30 -16.57 -12.05
CA PHE A 42 3.31 -15.75 -12.70
C PHE A 42 3.99 -14.83 -11.69
N VAL A 43 5.26 -15.06 -11.43
CA VAL A 43 6.03 -14.29 -10.45
C VAL A 43 6.61 -13.05 -11.12
N ILE A 44 6.46 -11.90 -10.45
CA ILE A 44 7.15 -10.65 -10.81
C ILE A 44 7.92 -10.09 -9.62
N GLY A 45 9.02 -9.41 -9.91
CA GLY A 45 9.75 -8.59 -8.95
C GLY A 45 9.47 -7.12 -9.19
N LEU A 46 9.41 -6.34 -8.11
CA LEU A 46 9.43 -4.88 -8.14
C LEU A 46 10.68 -4.42 -7.39
N ALA A 47 11.59 -3.75 -8.09
CA ALA A 47 12.75 -3.12 -7.49
C ALA A 47 12.37 -1.69 -7.06
N LEU A 48 12.46 -1.43 -5.76
CA LEU A 48 12.16 -0.19 -5.07
C LEU A 48 13.47 0.55 -4.79
N ILE A 49 13.71 1.67 -5.49
CA ILE A 49 15.00 2.36 -5.51
C ILE A 49 14.81 3.79 -5.01
N PRO A 50 15.20 4.11 -3.77
CA PRO A 50 15.12 5.47 -3.26
C PRO A 50 16.30 6.31 -3.76
N GLY A 51 16.09 7.60 -3.97
CA GLY A 51 17.09 8.55 -4.48
C GLY A 51 17.49 8.38 -5.94
N GLY A 52 16.98 7.36 -6.63
CA GLY A 52 17.17 7.17 -8.05
C GLY A 52 16.35 8.15 -8.88
N ASN A 53 16.95 8.70 -9.94
CA ASN A 53 16.24 9.39 -11.00
C ASN A 53 15.78 8.34 -12.04
N ALA A 54 14.49 8.34 -12.39
CA ALA A 54 13.91 7.37 -13.31
C ALA A 54 14.56 7.40 -14.70
N SER A 55 14.93 8.58 -15.21
CA SER A 55 15.57 8.73 -16.52
C SER A 55 17.01 8.20 -16.50
N ASP A 56 17.78 8.51 -15.46
CA ASP A 56 19.15 8.00 -15.31
C ASP A 56 19.14 6.48 -15.15
N LEU A 57 18.24 5.96 -14.31
CA LEU A 57 18.04 4.53 -14.14
C LEU A 57 17.56 3.88 -15.43
N ALA A 58 16.69 4.53 -16.22
CA ALA A 58 16.25 4.00 -17.51
C ALA A 58 17.44 3.84 -18.45
N ILE A 59 18.35 4.83 -18.48
CA ILE A 59 19.57 4.75 -19.27
C ILE A 59 20.46 3.63 -18.73
N THR A 60 20.73 3.55 -17.43
CA THR A 60 21.61 2.49 -16.89
C THR A 60 21.04 1.08 -17.13
N ILE A 61 19.73 0.89 -16.93
CA ILE A 61 19.07 -0.40 -17.12
C ILE A 61 18.99 -0.79 -18.62
N ASN A 62 18.89 0.18 -19.54
CA ASN A 62 18.80 -0.10 -20.97
C ASN A 62 20.14 -0.04 -21.72
N ALA A 63 21.11 0.76 -21.25
CA ALA A 63 22.42 0.96 -21.88
C ALA A 63 23.37 -0.21 -21.62
N GLU A 64 23.15 -0.96 -20.54
CA GLU A 64 23.93 -2.14 -20.20
C GLU A 64 23.39 -3.43 -20.87
N SER A 65 22.91 -3.32 -22.12
CA SER A 65 22.56 -4.47 -22.99
C SER A 65 21.41 -5.36 -22.43
N PRO A 66 20.74 -6.21 -23.23
CA PRO A 66 19.75 -7.19 -22.73
C PRO A 66 20.30 -8.21 -21.70
N THR A 67 21.58 -8.09 -21.32
CA THR A 67 22.34 -9.01 -20.47
C THR A 67 22.53 -8.53 -19.02
N ILE A 68 22.29 -7.25 -18.71
CA ILE A 68 22.35 -6.73 -17.33
C ILE A 68 20.93 -6.33 -16.90
N GLY A 69 20.08 -7.36 -16.76
CA GLY A 69 18.76 -7.18 -16.17
C GLY A 69 18.84 -6.93 -14.66
N LEU A 70 17.71 -6.62 -14.03
CA LEU A 70 17.61 -6.55 -12.56
C LEU A 70 17.91 -7.87 -11.85
N CYS A 71 18.13 -8.95 -12.62
CA CYS A 71 18.57 -10.26 -12.15
C CYS A 71 20.09 -10.47 -12.20
N ASN A 72 20.86 -9.49 -12.68
CA ASN A 72 22.32 -9.51 -12.59
C ASN A 72 22.75 -9.17 -11.16
N GLN A 73 23.48 -10.08 -10.51
CA GLN A 73 23.89 -9.92 -9.11
C GLN A 73 24.79 -8.69 -8.89
N THR A 74 25.69 -8.38 -9.83
CA THR A 74 26.56 -7.20 -9.74
C THR A 74 25.73 -5.92 -9.74
N PHE A 75 24.73 -5.85 -10.61
CA PHE A 75 23.84 -4.70 -10.69
C PHE A 75 22.91 -4.58 -9.47
N GLN A 76 22.38 -5.70 -8.97
CA GLN A 76 21.63 -5.72 -7.70
C GLN A 76 22.49 -5.22 -6.54
N ASN A 77 23.72 -5.71 -6.43
CA ASN A 77 24.65 -5.26 -5.39
C ASN A 77 24.94 -3.77 -5.50
N TYR A 78 25.10 -3.23 -6.72
CA TYR A 78 25.22 -1.79 -6.94
C TYR A 78 23.99 -1.02 -6.45
N LEU A 79 22.77 -1.46 -6.79
CA LEU A 79 21.54 -0.81 -6.35
C LEU A 79 21.35 -0.87 -4.82
N ILE A 80 21.68 -2.00 -4.20
CA ILE A 80 21.61 -2.17 -2.74
C ILE A 80 22.65 -1.30 -2.05
N THR A 81 23.90 -1.32 -2.50
CA THR A 81 24.99 -0.57 -1.83
C THR A 81 24.88 0.94 -2.02
N LYS A 82 24.48 1.40 -3.21
CA LYS A 82 24.41 2.83 -3.54
C LYS A 82 23.09 3.47 -3.12
N PHE A 83 21.98 2.77 -3.33
CA PHE A 83 20.65 3.32 -3.13
C PHE A 83 19.88 2.62 -2.00
N ASN A 84 20.42 1.59 -1.35
CA ASN A 84 19.67 0.78 -0.39
C ASN A 84 18.35 0.26 -0.99
N ALA A 85 18.42 -0.16 -2.26
CA ALA A 85 17.26 -0.64 -3.00
C ALA A 85 16.68 -1.92 -2.37
N GLN A 86 15.37 -2.06 -2.45
CA GLN A 86 14.62 -3.20 -1.92
C GLN A 86 13.90 -3.91 -3.06
N ILE A 87 13.59 -5.20 -2.90
CA ILE A 87 12.86 -5.97 -3.89
C ILE A 87 11.60 -6.54 -3.22
N ALA A 88 10.45 -6.26 -3.82
CA ALA A 88 9.18 -6.90 -3.48
C ALA A 88 8.83 -7.95 -4.54
N VAL A 89 8.41 -9.14 -4.11
CA VAL A 89 8.07 -10.24 -5.02
C VAL A 89 6.59 -10.55 -4.90
N PHE A 90 5.92 -10.66 -6.05
CA PHE A 90 4.49 -10.95 -6.13
C PHE A 90 4.23 -12.16 -7.00
N ASN A 91 3.36 -13.05 -6.53
CA ASN A 91 2.84 -14.15 -7.33
C ASN A 91 1.47 -13.78 -7.90
N LEU A 92 1.43 -13.55 -9.20
CA LEU A 92 0.23 -13.21 -9.94
C LEU A 92 -0.46 -14.44 -10.49
N ARG A 93 -1.74 -14.29 -10.84
CA ARG A 93 -2.46 -15.28 -11.62
C ARG A 93 -2.71 -14.76 -13.03
N VAL A 94 -2.21 -15.48 -14.02
CA VAL A 94 -2.28 -15.09 -15.42
C VAL A 94 -3.74 -14.91 -15.86
N ASP A 95 -3.99 -13.80 -16.56
CA ASP A 95 -5.32 -13.37 -17.03
C ASP A 95 -6.35 -13.12 -15.91
N ARG A 96 -5.88 -12.66 -14.74
CA ARG A 96 -6.73 -12.05 -13.71
C ARG A 96 -6.29 -10.63 -13.41
N LEU A 97 -7.26 -9.73 -13.25
CA LEU A 97 -7.02 -8.41 -12.70
C LEU A 97 -6.62 -8.57 -11.24
N GLN A 98 -5.45 -8.05 -10.89
CA GLN A 98 -4.93 -8.09 -9.54
C GLN A 98 -4.36 -6.72 -9.19
N VAL A 99 -4.56 -6.34 -7.94
CA VAL A 99 -4.03 -5.09 -7.39
C VAL A 99 -2.97 -5.47 -6.38
N LEU A 100 -1.74 -5.08 -6.69
CA LEU A 100 -0.62 -5.19 -5.77
C LEU A 100 -0.56 -3.92 -4.94
N ARG A 101 -0.16 -4.05 -3.68
CA ARG A 101 -0.11 -2.93 -2.78
C ARG A 101 1.31 -2.73 -2.29
N ILE A 102 1.82 -1.53 -2.49
CA ILE A 102 3.05 -1.05 -1.88
C ILE A 102 2.63 -0.16 -0.71
N PRO A 103 2.76 -0.63 0.54
CA PRO A 103 2.29 0.11 1.70
C PRO A 103 3.16 1.37 1.90
N TYR A 104 2.55 2.40 2.49
CA TYR A 104 3.22 3.68 2.73
C TYR A 104 4.59 3.57 3.45
N PRO A 105 4.76 2.77 4.52
CA PRO A 105 6.06 2.49 5.16
C PRO A 105 7.20 2.12 4.21
N ASP A 106 6.91 1.28 3.21
CA ASP A 106 7.90 0.77 2.26
C ASP A 106 8.37 1.85 1.28
N VAL A 107 7.65 2.98 1.22
CA VAL A 107 8.01 4.16 0.41
C VAL A 107 8.64 5.24 1.29
N ILE A 108 8.00 5.62 2.40
CA ILE A 108 8.44 6.77 3.19
C ILE A 108 9.77 6.55 3.91
N PHE A 109 10.00 5.37 4.51
CA PHE A 109 11.23 5.16 5.27
C PHE A 109 12.47 5.11 4.39
N PRO A 110 12.49 4.39 3.25
CA PRO A 110 13.62 4.44 2.34
C PRO A 110 13.84 5.84 1.76
N LEU A 111 12.76 6.58 1.46
CA LEU A 111 12.83 7.94 0.93
C LEU A 111 13.51 8.92 1.90
N VAL A 112 13.09 8.90 3.18
CA VAL A 112 13.67 9.77 4.23
C VAL A 112 15.14 9.41 4.48
N ASN A 113 15.46 8.12 4.55
CA ASN A 113 16.84 7.67 4.73
C ASN A 113 17.73 8.09 3.55
N ALA A 114 17.28 7.89 2.31
CA ALA A 114 18.01 8.34 1.12
C ALA A 114 18.27 9.86 1.15
N THR A 115 17.26 10.65 1.54
CA THR A 115 17.39 12.11 1.67
C THR A 115 18.41 12.49 2.76
N ALA A 116 18.41 11.79 3.90
CA ALA A 116 19.38 12.01 4.98
C ALA A 116 20.83 11.67 4.55
N ASN A 117 20.99 10.72 3.62
CA ASN A 117 22.28 10.36 3.03
C ASN A 117 22.69 11.26 1.84
N GLY A 118 22.00 12.38 1.63
CA GLY A 118 22.32 13.34 0.56
C GLY A 118 21.86 12.91 -0.85
N LEU A 119 21.04 11.86 -0.95
CA LEU A 119 20.42 11.48 -2.22
C LEU A 119 19.15 12.31 -2.47
N ARG A 120 18.61 12.22 -3.69
CA ARG A 120 17.37 12.92 -4.07
C ARG A 120 16.20 12.39 -3.23
N PRO A 121 15.21 13.23 -2.89
CA PRO A 121 14.00 12.78 -2.23
C PRO A 121 13.03 12.16 -3.24
N THR A 122 13.45 11.12 -3.95
CA THR A 122 12.62 10.38 -4.93
C THR A 122 12.53 8.92 -4.57
N MET A 123 11.42 8.28 -4.94
CA MET A 123 11.28 6.83 -4.90
C MET A 123 10.90 6.34 -6.29
N THR A 124 11.65 5.39 -6.81
CA THR A 124 11.44 4.82 -8.15
C THR A 124 11.15 3.33 -8.05
N VAL A 125 10.28 2.81 -8.90
CA VAL A 125 9.95 1.40 -9.04
C VAL A 125 10.29 0.89 -10.43
N VAL A 126 10.83 -0.32 -10.50
CA VAL A 126 11.05 -1.04 -11.76
C VAL A 126 10.46 -2.43 -11.64
N ALA A 127 9.52 -2.79 -12.51
CA ALA A 127 9.02 -4.16 -12.58
C ALA A 127 9.98 -5.02 -13.41
N PHE A 128 10.25 -6.24 -12.97
CA PHE A 128 11.13 -7.16 -13.68
C PHE A 128 10.72 -8.62 -13.55
N ARG A 129 11.11 -9.39 -14.56
CA ARG A 129 11.01 -10.84 -14.60
C ARG A 129 12.11 -11.36 -15.51
N ASN A 130 13.00 -12.20 -14.96
CA ASN A 130 14.19 -12.67 -15.67
C ASN A 130 14.99 -11.48 -16.23
N ASN A 131 15.25 -11.43 -17.55
CA ASN A 131 15.98 -10.33 -18.19
C ASN A 131 15.05 -9.27 -18.81
N ILE A 132 13.77 -9.27 -18.47
CA ILE A 132 12.78 -8.31 -18.96
C ILE A 132 12.45 -7.35 -17.83
N ASN A 133 12.69 -6.06 -18.07
CA ASN A 133 12.42 -4.98 -17.11
C ASN A 133 11.43 -3.99 -17.72
N SER A 134 10.66 -3.31 -16.88
CA SER A 134 9.95 -2.10 -17.27
C SER A 134 10.89 -0.91 -17.32
N VAL A 135 10.46 0.18 -17.95
CA VAL A 135 11.08 1.48 -17.66
C VAL A 135 10.89 1.82 -16.17
N PRO A 136 11.77 2.57 -15.52
CA PRO A 136 11.55 3.02 -14.15
C PRO A 136 10.37 4.00 -14.07
N ALA A 137 9.59 3.89 -12.99
CA ALA A 137 8.46 4.78 -12.70
C ALA A 137 8.58 5.39 -11.29
N TYR A 138 8.20 6.65 -11.09
CA TYR A 138 8.18 7.24 -9.75
C TYR A 138 7.02 6.74 -8.89
N LEU A 139 7.31 6.41 -7.64
CA LEU A 139 6.34 6.19 -6.55
C LEU A 139 6.19 7.42 -5.65
N ALA A 140 7.23 8.25 -5.55
CA ALA A 140 7.19 9.49 -4.78
C ALA A 140 8.21 10.50 -5.29
N ASN A 141 7.88 11.79 -5.16
CA ASN A 141 8.78 12.90 -5.43
C ASN A 141 8.65 13.98 -4.35
N GLY A 142 9.75 14.33 -3.69
CA GLY A 142 9.85 15.38 -2.67
C GLY A 142 9.62 16.80 -3.19
N GLY A 143 9.56 17.01 -4.51
CA GLY A 143 9.19 18.30 -5.11
C GLY A 143 10.36 19.25 -5.39
N ASN A 144 11.59 18.83 -5.16
CA ASN A 144 12.79 19.66 -5.37
C ASN A 144 13.37 19.53 -6.79
N ASP A 145 12.79 18.68 -7.64
CA ASP A 145 13.31 18.39 -8.97
C ASP A 145 12.39 18.94 -10.06
N THR A 146 12.81 20.04 -10.68
CA THR A 146 12.08 20.71 -11.77
C THR A 146 12.02 19.87 -13.05
N ALA A 147 12.90 18.88 -13.22
CA ALA A 147 12.90 17.98 -14.38
C ALA A 147 11.80 16.92 -14.29
N ILE A 148 11.41 16.54 -13.07
CA ILE A 148 10.33 15.57 -12.80
C ILE A 148 8.98 16.29 -12.74
N GLY A 149 8.95 17.49 -12.17
CA GLY A 149 7.71 18.20 -11.91
C GLY A 149 6.83 17.50 -10.87
N GLY A 150 5.94 18.28 -10.26
CA GLY A 150 5.02 17.81 -9.23
C GLY A 150 5.70 17.29 -7.94
N ALA A 151 4.90 17.05 -6.90
CA ALA A 151 5.39 16.56 -5.62
C ALA A 151 4.32 15.72 -4.90
N GLY A 152 4.74 14.68 -4.17
CA GLY A 152 3.87 13.82 -3.37
C GLY A 152 4.10 12.33 -3.59
N PHE A 153 3.10 11.51 -3.21
CA PHE A 153 3.12 10.04 -3.38
C PHE A 153 2.17 9.60 -4.49
N VAL A 154 2.64 8.77 -5.40
CA VAL A 154 1.81 8.19 -6.46
C VAL A 154 0.93 7.10 -5.85
N VAL A 155 -0.38 7.26 -6.00
CA VAL A 155 -1.37 6.38 -5.35
C VAL A 155 -1.81 5.22 -6.21
N SER A 156 -1.67 5.34 -7.53
CA SER A 156 -2.07 4.32 -8.48
C SER A 156 -1.10 4.26 -9.64
N LEU A 157 -0.64 3.06 -9.95
CA LEU A 157 0.08 2.70 -11.16
C LEU A 157 -0.61 1.53 -11.84
N ALA A 158 -0.32 1.35 -13.12
CA ALA A 158 -0.79 0.19 -13.85
C ALA A 158 0.33 -0.41 -14.68
N LEU A 159 0.48 -1.72 -14.58
CA LEU A 159 1.48 -2.50 -15.30
C LEU A 159 0.79 -3.43 -16.29
N LEU A 160 1.11 -3.25 -17.57
CA LEU A 160 0.76 -4.14 -18.65
C LEU A 160 1.87 -5.17 -18.84
N ILE A 161 1.51 -6.43 -18.70
CA ILE A 161 2.38 -7.57 -18.89
C ILE A 161 2.02 -8.18 -20.24
N ARG A 162 2.89 -8.07 -21.24
CA ARG A 162 2.61 -8.57 -22.59
C ARG A 162 3.29 -9.88 -22.87
N PHE A 163 2.50 -10.80 -23.39
CA PHE A 163 2.93 -12.11 -23.85
C PHE A 163 2.69 -12.28 -25.33
N GLU A 164 3.47 -13.14 -25.95
CA GLU A 164 3.25 -13.63 -27.30
C GLU A 164 3.43 -15.13 -27.29
N THR A 165 2.39 -15.88 -27.62
CA THR A 165 2.39 -17.35 -27.56
C THR A 165 2.83 -17.89 -26.20
N GLY A 166 2.39 -17.24 -25.12
CA GLY A 166 2.75 -17.58 -23.73
C GLY A 166 4.13 -17.12 -23.29
N VAL A 167 4.96 -16.54 -24.17
CA VAL A 167 6.29 -16.04 -23.83
C VAL A 167 6.22 -14.56 -23.45
N LEU A 168 6.77 -14.20 -22.28
CA LEU A 168 6.85 -12.80 -21.85
C LEU A 168 7.69 -11.99 -22.85
N ARG A 169 7.15 -10.87 -23.32
CA ARG A 169 7.83 -9.97 -24.26
C ARG A 169 8.26 -8.67 -23.60
N PHE A 170 7.37 -8.05 -22.83
CA PHE A 170 7.70 -6.81 -22.14
C PHE A 170 6.81 -6.57 -20.92
N LEU A 171 7.36 -5.76 -20.02
CA LEU A 171 6.69 -5.16 -18.89
C LEU A 171 6.60 -3.67 -19.18
N GLN A 172 5.40 -3.13 -19.27
CA GLN A 172 5.21 -1.73 -19.63
C GLN A 172 4.20 -1.10 -18.71
N TRP A 173 4.57 0.00 -18.08
CA TRP A 173 3.61 0.83 -17.37
C TRP A 173 2.62 1.43 -18.36
N PHE A 174 1.35 1.39 -18.00
CA PHE A 174 0.34 2.07 -18.79
C PHE A 174 0.47 3.57 -18.57
N ASP A 175 0.43 4.36 -19.66
CA ASP A 175 0.52 5.81 -19.56
C ASP A 175 -0.72 6.33 -18.83
N LEU A 176 -0.51 6.91 -17.65
CA LEU A 176 -1.55 7.63 -16.95
C LEU A 176 -1.39 9.10 -17.32
N THR A 177 -2.52 9.76 -17.52
CA THR A 177 -2.53 11.21 -17.72
C THR A 177 -2.57 11.90 -16.37
N CYS A 178 -2.08 13.13 -16.31
CA CYS A 178 -2.24 13.96 -15.11
C CYS A 178 -3.64 14.59 -14.98
N ASN A 179 -4.61 14.21 -15.81
CA ASN A 179 -5.93 14.84 -15.84
C ASN A 179 -6.64 14.76 -14.49
N ASP A 180 -6.46 13.66 -13.77
CA ASP A 180 -7.08 13.38 -12.47
C ASP A 180 -6.62 14.32 -11.35
N CYS A 181 -5.45 14.93 -11.49
CA CYS A 181 -4.88 15.85 -10.52
C CYS A 181 -4.78 17.29 -11.04
N GLY A 182 -5.54 17.63 -12.09
CA GLY A 182 -5.60 19.00 -12.63
C GLY A 182 -4.74 19.23 -13.87
N GLY A 183 -4.31 18.18 -14.55
CA GLY A 183 -3.58 18.23 -15.82
C GLY A 183 -2.06 18.34 -15.66
N SER A 184 -1.36 18.48 -16.79
CA SER A 184 0.11 18.47 -16.87
C SER A 184 0.79 19.61 -16.13
N THR A 185 0.09 20.72 -15.88
CA THR A 185 0.61 21.89 -15.16
C THR A 185 0.42 21.80 -13.65
N SER A 186 -0.29 20.78 -13.17
CA SER A 186 -0.53 20.58 -11.74
C SER A 186 0.76 20.34 -10.96
N GLN A 187 0.81 20.88 -9.74
CA GLN A 187 1.86 20.60 -8.76
C GLN A 187 1.81 19.16 -8.22
N LEU A 188 0.79 18.38 -8.59
CA LEU A 188 0.66 16.97 -8.24
C LEU A 188 0.96 16.04 -9.43
N CYS A 189 1.22 16.61 -10.60
CA CYS A 189 1.57 15.85 -11.79
C CYS A 189 3.07 15.51 -11.79
N ILE A 190 3.39 14.26 -11.48
CA ILE A 190 4.74 13.71 -11.60
C ILE A 190 4.93 13.27 -13.06
N ARG A 191 5.91 13.89 -13.73
CA ARG A 191 6.20 13.65 -15.14
C ARG A 191 7.48 12.84 -15.27
N GLN A 192 7.43 11.88 -16.19
CA GLN A 192 8.56 11.05 -16.55
C GLN A 192 8.35 10.52 -17.96
N ILE A 193 9.43 10.01 -18.55
CA ILE A 193 9.42 9.52 -19.92
C ILE A 193 8.53 8.27 -19.99
N GLY A 194 7.41 8.38 -20.70
CA GLY A 194 6.52 7.26 -21.03
C GLY A 194 5.36 7.00 -20.06
N VAL A 195 5.32 7.65 -18.89
CA VAL A 195 4.25 7.44 -17.88
C VAL A 195 4.07 8.71 -17.06
N ASN A 196 2.98 9.46 -17.19
CA ASN A 196 2.72 10.49 -16.17
C ASN A 196 1.95 9.88 -14.99
N SER A 197 1.94 10.51 -13.82
CA SER A 197 1.21 9.98 -12.67
C SER A 197 0.76 11.10 -11.74
N CYS A 198 -0.42 10.91 -11.16
CA CYS A 198 -0.97 11.82 -10.17
C CYS A 198 -0.52 11.43 -8.77
N ALA A 199 0.06 12.40 -8.07
CA ALA A 199 0.45 12.27 -6.69
C ALA A 199 -0.65 12.79 -5.74
N THR A 200 -0.68 12.22 -4.54
CA THR A 200 -1.35 12.83 -3.40
C THR A 200 -0.38 13.81 -2.71
N PRO A 201 -0.86 14.99 -2.27
CA PRO A 201 -0.05 15.92 -1.50
C PRO A 201 0.53 15.29 -0.23
N PHE A 202 1.73 15.71 0.17
CA PHE A 202 2.36 15.28 1.42
C PHE A 202 1.50 15.53 2.66
N THR A 203 0.69 16.58 2.66
CA THR A 203 -0.22 16.93 3.76
C THR A 203 -1.25 15.85 4.06
N ASN A 204 -1.64 15.06 3.05
CA ASN A 204 -2.56 13.93 3.21
C ASN A 204 -1.89 12.70 3.84
N CYS A 205 -0.56 12.71 3.94
CA CYS A 205 0.27 11.63 4.48
C CYS A 205 0.86 12.01 5.84
N THR A 206 0.06 12.72 6.64
CA THR A 206 0.45 13.16 7.98
C THR A 206 -0.54 12.67 9.01
N CYS A 207 -0.11 12.65 10.27
CA CYS A 207 -0.96 12.24 11.39
C CYS A 207 -2.07 13.24 11.73
N GLY A 208 -2.18 14.36 11.00
CA GLY A 208 -3.24 15.36 11.20
C GLY A 208 -3.34 15.90 12.63
N GLY A 209 -2.21 15.95 13.37
CA GLY A 209 -2.17 16.38 14.77
C GLY A 209 -2.53 15.31 15.82
N ARG A 210 -2.76 14.06 15.43
CA ARG A 210 -2.95 12.94 16.37
C ARG A 210 -1.63 12.55 17.02
N SER A 211 -1.61 12.45 18.35
CA SER A 211 -0.43 12.06 19.13
C SER A 211 -0.05 10.59 19.00
N ASN A 212 -1.00 9.71 18.67
CA ASN A 212 -0.82 8.26 18.58
C ASN A 212 -1.22 7.74 17.19
N CYS A 213 -0.58 8.25 16.13
CA CYS A 213 -0.76 7.71 14.78
C CYS A 213 0.18 6.53 14.53
N SER A 214 -0.35 5.47 13.90
CA SER A 214 0.44 4.38 13.37
C SER A 214 0.48 4.48 11.85
N TYR A 215 1.62 4.18 11.22
CA TYR A 215 1.73 4.12 9.75
C TYR A 215 0.87 3.02 9.11
N THR A 216 0.26 2.16 9.92
CA THR A 216 -0.73 1.15 9.52
C THR A 216 -2.17 1.65 9.54
N ASP A 217 -2.41 2.87 10.01
CA ASP A 217 -3.75 3.45 10.09
C ASP A 217 -4.30 3.76 8.68
N GLU A 218 -5.62 3.64 8.50
CA GLU A 218 -6.33 3.89 7.23
C GLU A 218 -6.12 5.31 6.66
N VAL A 219 -5.64 6.25 7.48
CA VAL A 219 -5.25 7.59 7.04
C VAL A 219 -4.09 7.53 6.03
N PHE A 220 -3.18 6.56 6.17
CA PHE A 220 -2.04 6.37 5.26
C PHE A 220 -2.38 5.52 4.03
N ASP A 221 -3.62 5.03 3.90
CA ASP A 221 -4.06 4.31 2.71
C ASP A 221 -4.00 5.18 1.45
N SER A 222 -4.29 6.48 1.60
CA SER A 222 -4.16 7.45 0.51
C SER A 222 -2.72 7.70 0.09
N CYS A 223 -1.73 7.16 0.80
CA CYS A 223 -0.30 7.33 0.57
C CYS A 223 0.39 6.02 0.20
N SER A 224 -0.36 4.92 0.21
CA SER A 224 0.08 3.64 -0.32
C SER A 224 -0.13 3.63 -1.84
N THR A 225 0.75 2.94 -2.57
CA THR A 225 0.60 2.79 -4.02
C THR A 225 -0.14 1.50 -4.34
N ALA A 226 -1.26 1.61 -5.05
CA ALA A 226 -1.93 0.48 -5.68
C ALA A 226 -1.34 0.28 -7.09
N LEU A 227 -0.92 -0.94 -7.39
CA LEU A 227 -0.41 -1.34 -8.70
C LEU A 227 -1.37 -2.34 -9.35
N ASN A 228 -2.12 -1.87 -10.35
CA ASN A 228 -3.03 -2.69 -11.12
C ASN A 228 -2.26 -3.46 -12.21
N THR A 229 -2.39 -4.79 -12.26
CA THR A 229 -1.70 -5.62 -13.25
C THR A 229 -2.66 -6.24 -14.26
N GLY A 230 -2.25 -6.22 -15.53
CA GLY A 230 -3.09 -6.65 -16.66
C GLY A 230 -2.28 -7.41 -17.68
N PHE A 231 -2.89 -8.43 -18.28
CA PHE A 231 -2.24 -9.34 -19.23
C PHE A 231 -2.71 -9.05 -20.65
N SER A 232 -1.78 -8.93 -21.59
CA SER A 232 -2.08 -8.68 -23.01
C SER A 232 -1.34 -9.63 -23.93
N GLY A 233 -1.87 -9.77 -25.15
CA GLY A 233 -1.36 -10.70 -26.16
C GLY A 233 -1.98 -12.08 -26.05
N THR A 234 -1.20 -13.14 -26.25
CA THR A 234 -1.69 -14.52 -26.34
C THR A 234 -0.97 -15.48 -25.41
N ASP A 235 -1.69 -16.47 -24.91
CA ASP A 235 -1.15 -17.59 -24.11
C ASP A 235 -0.47 -18.65 -25.00
N LEU A 236 0.11 -19.69 -24.38
CA LEU A 236 0.79 -20.78 -25.09
C LEU A 236 -0.11 -21.48 -26.14
N ASN A 237 -1.43 -21.49 -25.92
CA ASN A 237 -2.41 -22.08 -26.82
C ASN A 237 -2.96 -21.06 -27.84
N SER A 238 -2.27 -19.92 -28.01
CA SER A 238 -2.70 -18.79 -28.85
C SER A 238 -4.04 -18.16 -28.44
N ALA A 239 -4.53 -18.41 -27.23
CA ALA A 239 -5.73 -17.76 -26.73
C ALA A 239 -5.41 -16.35 -26.24
N ALA A 240 -6.20 -15.36 -26.66
CA ALA A 240 -6.00 -13.98 -26.26
C ALA A 240 -6.29 -13.77 -24.76
N PHE A 241 -5.43 -12.98 -24.10
CA PHE A 241 -5.67 -12.47 -22.76
C PHE A 241 -6.71 -11.35 -22.76
N ARG A 242 -7.50 -11.26 -21.69
CA ARG A 242 -8.68 -10.39 -21.58
C ARG A 242 -8.45 -9.19 -20.67
N THR A 243 -7.58 -9.33 -19.68
CA THR A 243 -7.40 -8.34 -18.60
C THR A 243 -6.67 -7.08 -19.04
N GLY A 244 -5.81 -7.16 -20.07
CA GLY A 244 -5.08 -6.00 -20.60
C GLY A 244 -6.02 -4.89 -21.05
N ALA A 245 -7.05 -5.20 -21.85
CA ALA A 245 -8.05 -4.23 -22.30
C ALA A 245 -8.89 -3.68 -21.13
N GLN A 246 -9.08 -4.45 -20.06
CA GLN A 246 -9.82 -3.99 -18.88
C GLN A 246 -9.02 -2.96 -18.10
N ILE A 247 -7.70 -3.14 -17.93
CA ILE A 247 -6.82 -2.13 -17.31
C ILE A 247 -6.82 -0.81 -18.09
N GLN A 248 -6.79 -0.87 -19.42
CA GLN A 248 -6.85 0.34 -20.24
C GLN A 248 -8.12 1.16 -19.94
N ARG A 249 -9.25 0.47 -19.75
CA ARG A 249 -10.51 1.11 -19.39
C ARG A 249 -10.52 1.59 -17.93
N LEU A 250 -10.02 0.81 -16.98
CA LEU A 250 -9.94 1.18 -15.57
C LEU A 250 -9.03 2.39 -15.32
N ASN A 251 -7.97 2.56 -16.11
CA ASN A 251 -7.12 3.75 -16.04
C ASN A 251 -7.74 4.97 -16.74
N ALA A 252 -8.53 4.75 -17.80
CA ALA A 252 -9.28 5.83 -18.45
C ALA A 252 -10.42 6.37 -17.56
N PHE A 253 -11.02 5.52 -16.73
CA PHE A 253 -11.96 5.90 -15.70
C PHE A 253 -11.24 6.05 -14.37
N SER A 254 -10.59 7.20 -14.14
CA SER A 254 -9.94 7.59 -12.89
C SER A 254 -10.47 6.87 -11.63
N LEU A 255 -9.93 5.68 -11.34
CA LEU A 255 -10.28 4.94 -10.12
C LEU A 255 -9.86 5.74 -8.89
N VAL A 256 -8.85 6.58 -9.05
CA VAL A 256 -8.36 7.52 -8.04
C VAL A 256 -9.43 8.56 -7.73
N SER A 257 -10.02 9.23 -8.74
CA SER A 257 -11.10 10.20 -8.51
C SER A 257 -12.36 9.53 -7.97
N LEU A 258 -12.73 8.33 -8.47
CA LEU A 258 -13.88 7.60 -7.96
C LEU A 258 -13.68 7.13 -6.52
N TYR A 259 -12.50 6.59 -6.19
CA TYR A 259 -12.13 6.19 -4.82
C TYR A 259 -12.08 7.39 -3.89
N TYR A 260 -11.49 8.52 -4.28
CA TYR A 260 -11.47 9.73 -3.46
C TYR A 260 -12.85 10.37 -3.31
N THR A 261 -13.68 10.35 -4.35
CA THR A 261 -15.07 10.84 -4.28
C THR A 261 -15.91 9.95 -3.37
N ALA A 262 -15.79 8.62 -3.51
CA ALA A 262 -16.47 7.67 -2.65
C ALA A 262 -15.98 7.74 -1.20
N LYS A 263 -14.66 7.76 -0.97
CA LYS A 263 -14.04 7.87 0.36
C LYS A 263 -14.43 9.19 1.03
N SER A 264 -14.39 10.32 0.32
CA SER A 264 -14.81 11.61 0.88
C SER A 264 -16.31 11.67 1.17
N ALA A 265 -17.17 11.07 0.32
CA ALA A 265 -18.59 10.94 0.59
C ALA A 265 -18.88 10.09 1.84
N VAL A 266 -18.21 8.95 1.99
CA VAL A 266 -18.37 8.06 3.16
C VAL A 266 -17.80 8.71 4.43
N LEU A 267 -16.62 9.32 4.37
CA LEU A 267 -16.02 10.02 5.51
C LEU A 267 -16.85 11.24 5.93
N SER A 268 -17.44 11.98 4.99
CA SER A 268 -18.31 13.11 5.33
C SER A 268 -19.60 12.66 6.02
N GLN A 269 -20.21 11.55 5.57
CA GLN A 269 -21.35 10.94 6.26
C GLN A 269 -20.96 10.43 7.66
N TYR A 270 -19.82 9.72 7.77
CA TYR A 270 -19.34 9.23 9.05
C TYR A 270 -19.10 10.38 10.05
N ASN A 271 -18.40 11.43 9.61
CA ASN A 271 -18.15 12.59 10.46
C ASN A 271 -19.43 13.32 10.83
N ALA A 272 -20.41 13.42 9.92
CA ALA A 272 -21.71 14.03 10.20
C ALA A 272 -22.53 13.21 11.21
N ILE A 273 -22.49 11.88 11.15
CA ILE A 273 -23.14 11.01 12.13
C ILE A 273 -22.43 11.13 13.48
N TYR A 274 -21.11 11.11 13.49
CA TYR A 274 -20.31 11.21 14.71
C TYR A 274 -20.53 12.54 15.43
N THR A 275 -20.54 13.67 14.72
CA THR A 275 -20.80 14.99 15.31
C THR A 275 -22.22 15.15 15.83
N ASN A 276 -23.22 14.57 15.15
CA ASN A 276 -24.61 14.54 15.63
C ASN A 276 -24.77 13.68 16.90
N ILE A 277 -24.11 12.53 16.99
CA ILE A 277 -24.15 11.69 18.19
C ILE A 277 -23.43 12.38 19.35
N ALA A 278 -22.27 12.98 19.09
CA ALA A 278 -21.52 13.72 20.10
C ALA A 278 -22.29 14.94 20.64
N SER A 279 -23.01 15.67 19.76
CA SER A 279 -23.82 16.82 20.18
C SER A 279 -25.05 16.39 20.98
N GLN A 280 -25.72 15.28 20.61
CA GLN A 280 -26.81 14.71 21.39
C GLN A 280 -26.34 14.20 22.76
N TYR A 281 -25.16 13.59 22.83
CA TYR A 281 -24.60 13.14 24.11
C TYR A 281 -24.26 14.33 25.01
N ALA A 282 -23.72 15.42 24.45
CA ALA A 282 -23.43 16.65 25.18
C ALA A 282 -24.72 17.33 25.70
N SER A 283 -25.80 17.37 24.91
CA SER A 283 -27.08 17.93 25.35
C SER A 283 -27.73 17.07 26.44
N LEU A 284 -27.70 15.75 26.29
CA LEU A 284 -28.22 14.82 27.32
C LEU A 284 -27.44 14.94 28.65
N THR A 285 -26.13 15.14 28.57
CA THR A 285 -25.31 15.33 29.78
C THR A 285 -25.59 16.68 30.44
N ALA A 286 -25.83 17.74 29.64
CA ALA A 286 -26.21 19.05 30.16
C ALA A 286 -27.60 19.02 30.82
N ASP A 287 -28.58 18.33 30.22
CA ASP A 287 -29.93 18.17 30.78
C ASP A 287 -29.90 17.33 32.07
N ALA A 288 -29.11 16.25 32.11
CA ALA A 288 -28.93 15.45 33.31
C ALA A 288 -28.33 16.26 34.47
N ASN A 289 -27.34 17.10 34.19
CA ASN A 289 -26.75 17.99 35.19
C ASN A 289 -27.75 19.06 35.67
N ALA A 290 -28.59 19.60 34.78
CA ALA A 290 -29.63 20.57 35.13
C ALA A 290 -30.69 19.97 36.06
N GLN A 291 -31.16 18.75 35.76
CA GLN A 291 -32.09 18.02 36.62
C GLN A 291 -31.51 17.71 38.01
N GLN A 292 -30.21 17.45 38.10
CA GLN A 292 -29.55 17.19 39.38
C GLN A 292 -29.50 18.46 40.26
N THR A 293 -29.25 19.64 39.67
CA THR A 293 -29.35 20.92 40.40
C THR A 293 -30.77 21.27 40.85
N GLU A 294 -31.80 20.90 40.09
CA GLU A 294 -33.19 21.08 40.52
C GLU A 294 -33.57 20.14 41.67
N ALA A 295 -33.10 18.88 41.65
CA ALA A 295 -33.29 17.92 42.72
C ALA A 295 -32.57 18.32 44.02
N ASP A 296 -31.36 18.86 43.93
CA ASP A 296 -30.62 19.37 45.09
C ASP A 296 -31.25 20.64 45.69
N GLY A 297 -31.94 21.45 44.86
CA GLY A 297 -32.76 22.57 45.32
C GLY A 297 -33.96 22.15 46.18
N PHE A 298 -34.56 20.99 45.91
CA PHE A 298 -35.70 20.48 46.68
C PHE A 298 -35.31 20.02 48.10
N ASN A 299 -34.08 19.53 48.28
CA ASN A 299 -33.58 19.06 49.58
C ASN A 299 -33.26 20.19 50.58
N THR A 300 -33.15 21.45 50.12
CA THR A 300 -32.80 22.59 50.99
C THR A 300 -34.02 23.42 51.41
N ALA A 301 -35.14 23.33 50.71
CA ALA A 301 -36.35 24.11 51.01
C ALA A 301 -37.31 23.43 52.02
N ASP A 302 -37.27 22.10 52.20
CA ASP A 302 -38.29 21.35 52.97
C ASP A 302 -37.81 20.75 54.31
N ARG A 303 -36.65 21.19 54.84
CA ARG A 303 -36.27 20.84 56.22
C ARG A 303 -37.04 21.70 57.23
N LEU A 304 -38.24 21.24 57.61
CA LEU A 304 -38.90 21.66 58.85
C LEU A 304 -37.92 21.44 60.02
N ALA A 305 -37.68 22.50 60.78
CA ALA A 305 -36.71 22.53 61.88
C ALA A 305 -36.98 21.44 62.93
N PRO A 306 -35.94 20.82 63.51
CA PRO A 306 -36.12 19.83 64.57
C PRO A 306 -36.68 20.47 65.84
N VAL A 307 -37.82 19.95 66.31
CA VAL A 307 -38.43 20.31 67.61
C VAL A 307 -37.53 19.79 68.73
N VAL A 308 -36.95 20.71 69.50
CA VAL A 308 -36.11 20.43 70.67
C VAL A 308 -37.00 20.12 71.89
N LEU A 309 -37.02 18.87 72.34
CA LEU A 309 -37.62 18.49 73.63
C LEU A 309 -36.65 18.83 74.77
N ARG A 310 -37.02 19.81 75.62
CA ARG A 310 -36.32 20.14 76.86
C ARG A 310 -36.77 19.21 77.99
N VAL A 311 -35.81 18.54 78.64
CA VAL A 311 -36.02 17.86 79.92
C VAL A 311 -35.43 18.73 81.03
N THR A 312 -36.26 19.20 81.96
CA THR A 312 -35.84 19.90 83.18
C THR A 312 -35.62 18.88 84.32
N PRO A 313 -34.54 18.99 85.10
CA PRO A 313 -34.30 18.12 86.25
C PRO A 313 -35.13 18.58 87.46
N MET A 314 -35.85 17.64 88.09
CA MET A 314 -36.50 17.85 89.40
C MET A 314 -35.52 17.64 90.55
N CYS A 315 -35.70 18.46 91.58
CA CYS A 315 -34.88 18.65 92.76
C CYS A 315 -34.60 17.40 93.61
N LYS A 316 -33.45 17.43 94.28
CA LYS A 316 -33.14 16.65 95.49
C LYS A 316 -34.08 17.02 96.63
N VAL A 317 -34.50 16.01 97.39
CA VAL A 317 -34.66 16.06 98.86
C VAL A 317 -33.76 14.96 99.42
#